data_AF-A0A5K1BDI6-F1
#
_entry.id   AF-A0A5K1BDI6-F1
#
_cell.length_a   1.000
_cell.length_b   1.000
_cell.length_c   1.000
_cell.angle_alpha   90.00
_cell.angle_beta   90.00
_cell.angle_gamma   90.00
#
_symmetry.space_group_name_H-M   'P 1'
#
loop_
_entity.id
_entity.type
_entity.pdbx_description
1 polymer ?
#
loop_
_entity_poly.entity_id
_entity_poly.type
_entity_poly.pdbx_seq_one_letter_code
_entity_poly.pdbx_strand_id
1 'polypeptide(L)' 'YISTSINDGPGCLMLRCPDPACGAAVGQDMINLLASDEDKEKYSRYLLRSYIEDNRK' A
#
# COMPACT_ATOMS: atom_id res chain seq x y z
N TYR A 1 -3.38 -11.24 -0.45
CA TYR A 1 -3.03 -10.33 0.66
C TYR A 1 -2.72 -8.94 0.13
N ILE A 2 -1.54 -8.69 -0.46
CA ILE A 2 -1.17 -7.37 -1.01
C ILE A 2 -2.18 -6.87 -2.05
N SER A 3 -2.41 -7.62 -3.14
CA SER A 3 -3.38 -7.22 -4.17
C SER A 3 -4.78 -7.04 -3.62
N THR A 4 -5.23 -7.91 -2.71
CA THR A 4 -6.54 -7.79 -2.04
C THR A 4 -6.64 -6.46 -1.31
N SER A 5 -5.67 -6.14 -0.43
CA SER A 5 -5.66 -4.89 0.31
C SER A 5 -5.59 -3.65 -0.59
N ILE A 6 -4.85 -3.71 -1.70
CA ILE A 6 -4.81 -2.61 -2.69
C ILE A 6 -6.18 -2.41 -3.34
N ASN A 7 -6.87 -3.49 -3.70
CA ASN A 7 -8.19 -3.41 -4.33
C ASN A 7 -9.29 -3.03 -3.32
N ASP A 8 -9.10 -3.31 -2.03
CA ASP A 8 -9.99 -2.85 -0.94
C ASP A 8 -9.85 -1.33 -0.68
N GLY A 9 -8.78 -0.70 -1.15
CA GLY A 9 -8.65 0.76 -1.23
C GLY A 9 -7.40 1.35 -0.57
N PRO A 10 -7.41 2.66 -0.24
CA PRO A 10 -6.22 3.38 0.24
C PRO A 10 -5.72 2.93 1.62
N GLY A 11 -6.49 2.12 2.36
CA GLY A 11 -6.03 1.48 3.60
C GLY A 11 -4.79 0.59 3.41
N CYS A 12 -4.50 0.16 2.18
CA CYS A 12 -3.27 -0.57 1.85
C CYS A 12 -1.97 0.20 2.16
N LEU A 13 -2.02 1.54 2.27
CA LEU A 13 -0.86 2.35 2.65
C LEU A 13 -0.36 2.06 4.08
N MET A 14 -1.22 1.47 4.92
CA MET A 14 -0.92 1.09 6.31
C MET A 14 -0.79 -0.43 6.48
N LEU A 15 -0.60 -1.18 5.40
CA LEU A 15 -0.53 -2.63 5.41
C LEU A 15 0.67 -3.14 6.23
N ARG A 16 0.45 -4.24 6.96
CA ARG A 16 1.45 -4.87 7.84
C ARG A 16 1.68 -6.32 7.44
N CYS A 17 2.68 -6.96 8.04
CA CYS A 17 2.87 -8.39 7.88
C CYS A 17 1.59 -9.13 8.33
N PRO A 18 1.11 -10.14 7.58
CA PRO A 18 -0.07 -10.92 7.96
C PRO A 18 0.15 -11.81 9.18
N ASP A 19 1.40 -12.06 9.58
CA ASP A 19 1.71 -12.77 10.82
C ASP A 19 1.37 -11.87 12.03
N PRO A 20 0.44 -12.28 12.92
CA PRO A 20 0.02 -11.48 14.08
C PRO A 20 1.14 -11.14 15.06
N ALA A 21 2.20 -11.94 15.14
CA ALA A 21 3.37 -11.65 15.97
C ALA A 21 4.31 -10.63 15.33
N CYS A 22 4.15 -10.39 14.02
CA CYS A 22 5.02 -9.53 13.23
C CYS A 22 4.36 -8.17 12.95
N GLY A 23 4.92 -7.12 13.56
CA GLY A 23 4.56 -5.74 13.26
C GLY A 23 5.39 -5.12 12.13
N ALA A 24 5.86 -5.86 11.13
CA ALA A 24 6.61 -5.24 10.03
C ALA A 24 5.65 -4.46 9.10
N ALA A 25 6.06 -3.28 8.65
CA ALA A 25 5.33 -2.54 7.62
C ALA A 25 5.57 -3.17 6.24
N VAL A 26 4.54 -3.22 5.41
CA VAL A 26 4.70 -3.56 3.99
C VAL A 26 5.05 -2.27 3.25
N GLY A 27 6.34 -2.09 2.98
CA GLY A 27 6.86 -0.94 2.25
C GLY A 27 6.69 -1.04 0.74
N GLN A 28 6.96 0.07 0.04
CA GLN A 28 6.87 0.14 -1.42
C GLN A 28 7.83 -0.84 -2.12
N ASP A 29 8.95 -1.19 -1.50
CA ASP A 29 9.87 -2.23 -1.96
C ASP A 29 9.18 -3.60 -2.07
N MET A 30 8.40 -3.99 -1.06
CA MET A 30 7.63 -5.22 -1.08
C MET A 30 6.51 -5.17 -2.13
N ILE A 31 5.84 -4.02 -2.28
CA ILE A 31 4.83 -3.83 -3.33
C ILE A 31 5.46 -3.99 -4.71
N ASN A 32 6.62 -3.39 -4.95
CA ASN A 32 7.34 -3.49 -6.22
C ASN A 32 7.78 -4.92 -6.54
N LEU A 33 8.16 -5.68 -5.52
CA LEU A 33 8.60 -7.07 -5.67
C LEU A 33 7.44 -8.06 -5.91
N LEU A 34 6.31 -7.86 -5.22
CA LEU A 34 5.27 -8.89 -5.10
C LEU A 34 3.96 -8.58 -5.82
N ALA A 35 3.67 -7.31 -6.13
CA ALA A 35 2.43 -6.91 -6.76
C ALA A 35 2.49 -6.99 -8.30
N SER A 36 1.32 -7.08 -8.93
CA SER A 36 1.18 -6.91 -10.38
C SER A 36 1.40 -5.46 -10.78
N ASP A 37 1.69 -5.19 -12.05
CA ASP A 37 1.88 -3.81 -12.51
C ASP A 37 0.59 -2.97 -12.39
N GLU A 38 -0.58 -3.58 -12.60
CA GLU A 38 -1.87 -2.92 -12.36
C GLU A 38 -2.04 -2.49 -10.88
N ASP A 39 -1.68 -3.38 -9.95
CA ASP A 39 -1.76 -3.09 -8.52
C ASP A 39 -0.73 -2.04 -8.10
N LYS A 40 0.48 -2.04 -8.68
CA LYS A 40 1.50 -1.00 -8.44
C LYS A 40 1.00 0.38 -8.88
N GLU A 41 0.33 0.48 -10.02
CA GLU A 41 -0.27 1.74 -10.48
C GLU A 41 -1.39 2.22 -9.56
N LYS A 42 -2.26 1.32 -9.08
CA LYS A 42 -3.28 1.65 -8.07
C LYS A 42 -2.65 2.14 -6.77
N TYR A 43 -1.68 1.41 -6.23
CA TYR A 43 -0.95 1.78 -5.02
C TYR A 43 -0.30 3.16 -5.15
N SER A 44 0.39 3.42 -6.27
CA SER A 44 1.06 4.70 -6.52
C SER A 44 0.09 5.88 -6.55
N ARG A 45 -1.12 5.68 -7.10
CA ARG A 45 -2.18 6.70 -7.06
C ARG A 45 -2.67 6.99 -5.64
N TYR A 46 -2.84 5.97 -4.81
CA TYR A 46 -3.21 6.18 -3.40
C TYR A 46 -2.12 6.93 -2.65
N LEU A 47 -0.86 6.53 -2.83
CA LEU A 47 0.29 7.17 -2.18
C LEU A 47 0.39 8.66 -2.55
N LEU A 48 0.31 8.98 -3.84
CA LEU A 48 0.35 10.36 -4.33
C LEU A 48 -0.79 11.20 -3.75
N ARG A 49 -2.02 10.65 -3.77
CA ARG A 49 -3.20 11.33 -3.25
C ARG A 49 -3.08 11.61 -1.75
N SER A 50 -2.62 10.63 -0.97
CA SER A 50 -2.38 10.79 0.48
C SER A 50 -1.39 11.91 0.75
N TYR A 51 -0.29 11.97 0.00
CA TYR A 51 0.69 13.04 0.12
C TYR A 51 0.06 14.41 -0.16
N ILE A 52 -0.66 14.57 -1.27
CA ILE A 52 -1.28 15.85 -1.64
C ILE A 52 -2.32 16.27 -0.58
N GLU A 53 -3.17 15.36 -0.14
CA GLU A 53 -4.24 15.67 0.81
C GLU A 53 -3.71 16.04 2.19
N ASP A 54 -2.62 15.41 2.65
CA ASP A 54 -1.98 15.78 3.93
C ASP A 54 -1.19 17.09 3.86
N ASN A 55 -0.62 17.45 2.71
CA ASN A 55 0.08 18.74 2.52
C ASN A 55 -0.87 19.94 2.36
N ARG A 56 -2.19 19.73 2.29
CA ARG A 56 -3.19 20.81 2.23
C ARG A 56 -3.63 21.30 3.62
N LYS A 57 -3.05 20.78 4.69
CA LYS A 57 -3.26 21.19 6.08
C LYS A 57 -2.16 22.17 6.51
#